data_AF-A0A1Q8JR33-F1
#
_entry.id   AF-A0A1Q8JR33-F1
#
_cell.length_a   1.000
_cell.length_b   1.000
_cell.length_c   1.000
_cell.angle_alpha   90.00
_cell.angle_beta   90.00
_cell.angle_gamma   90.00
#
_symmetry.space_group_name_H-M   'P 1'
#
loop_
_entity.id
_entity.type
_entity.pdbx_description
1 polymer ?
#
loop_
_entity_poly.entity_id
_entity_poly.type
_entity_poly.pdbx_seq_one_letter_code
_entity_poly.pdbx_strand_id
1 'polypeptide(L)'
;MCGGGVAVVTVGADGTHRRTLGPTPTERTIHPVKTRVAPVLGVLLVLALLGSGLVWFAASRGITTGDVWEMLDPPPPEQCSEDDPTTSGCLTPTALRLHDATVQRFGEPGPDAPVRAVTCWSEHAWNPSSDHPGGRACDFFPAAYGDFPAGQDLDDGWAVANWLRDNASELRVRYVIWQGRIWYRGTGDSGEGRENWGRPYNGGGVYDPEDATGGHYDHVHVSVRR
;
A
#
# COMPACT_ATOMS: atom_id res chain seq x y z
N MET A 1 -42.71 -22.88 32.54
CA MET A 1 -43.82 -23.85 32.73
C MET A 1 -43.87 -24.23 34.20
N CYS A 2 -45.06 -24.18 34.78
CA CYS A 2 -45.37 -24.48 36.19
C CYS A 2 -45.04 -25.94 36.54
N GLY A 3 -44.75 -26.19 37.82
CA GLY A 3 -44.20 -27.44 38.32
C GLY A 3 -45.15 -28.65 38.26
N GLY A 4 -44.53 -29.83 38.30
CA GLY A 4 -45.18 -31.12 38.55
C GLY A 4 -44.18 -32.05 39.21
N GLY A 5 -44.17 -32.08 40.54
CA GLY A 5 -43.45 -33.10 41.30
C GLY A 5 -44.27 -34.38 41.34
N VAL A 6 -43.76 -35.46 40.76
CA VAL A 6 -44.36 -36.79 40.87
C VAL A 6 -43.85 -37.45 42.14
N ALA A 7 -44.73 -37.65 43.12
CA ALA A 7 -44.43 -38.47 44.29
C ALA A 7 -44.56 -39.95 43.90
N VAL A 8 -43.46 -40.70 43.99
CA VAL A 8 -43.45 -42.15 43.83
C VAL A 8 -43.74 -42.77 45.21
N VAL A 9 -44.90 -43.41 45.35
CA VAL A 9 -45.25 -44.22 46.53
C VAL A 9 -44.96 -45.67 46.20
N THR A 10 -43.93 -46.25 46.81
CA THR A 10 -43.71 -47.70 46.82
C THR A 10 -44.28 -48.28 48.11
N VAL A 11 -45.16 -49.29 47.99
CA VAL A 11 -45.77 -50.01 49.12
C VAL A 11 -44.98 -51.30 49.33
N GLY A 12 -44.33 -51.43 50.49
CA GLY A 12 -43.69 -52.66 50.97
C GLY A 12 -44.72 -53.64 51.56
N ALA A 13 -44.43 -54.94 51.47
CA ALA A 13 -45.34 -56.05 51.76
C ALA A 13 -45.56 -56.36 53.26
N ASP A 14 -45.20 -55.45 54.17
CA ASP A 14 -45.19 -55.65 55.62
C ASP A 14 -46.05 -54.65 56.40
N GLY A 15 -46.85 -53.79 55.74
CA GLY A 15 -47.93 -53.03 56.38
C GLY A 15 -47.50 -51.96 57.40
N THR A 16 -46.20 -51.69 57.54
CA THR A 16 -45.67 -50.67 58.45
C THR A 16 -45.31 -49.37 57.73
N HIS A 17 -46.08 -48.30 58.01
CA HIS A 17 -45.79 -46.95 57.51
C HIS A 17 -44.63 -46.30 58.28
N ARG A 18 -43.45 -46.21 57.66
CA ARG A 18 -42.32 -45.42 58.20
C ARG A 18 -42.32 -44.04 57.56
N ARG A 19 -42.63 -43.00 58.34
CA ARG A 19 -42.63 -41.60 57.89
C ARG A 19 -41.20 -41.04 58.04
N THR A 20 -40.43 -41.02 56.96
CA THR A 20 -39.16 -40.31 56.89
C THR A 20 -39.42 -38.81 56.73
N LEU A 21 -39.06 -38.03 57.75
CA LEU A 21 -38.97 -36.57 57.65
C LEU A 21 -37.78 -36.25 56.74
N GLY A 22 -38.06 -35.74 55.54
CA GLY A 22 -37.03 -35.19 54.66
C GLY A 22 -36.43 -33.91 55.25
N PRO A 23 -35.17 -33.58 54.93
CA PRO A 23 -34.53 -32.36 55.41
C PRO A 23 -35.30 -31.11 54.93
N THR A 24 -35.42 -30.14 55.82
CA THR A 24 -36.00 -28.81 55.57
C THR A 24 -35.39 -28.18 54.32
N PRO A 25 -36.17 -27.58 53.40
CA PRO A 25 -35.61 -26.96 52.21
C PRO A 25 -34.73 -25.79 52.62
N THR A 26 -33.42 -25.91 52.38
CA THR A 26 -32.46 -24.84 52.56
C THR A 26 -32.85 -23.64 51.69
N GLU A 27 -32.92 -22.46 52.32
CA GLU A 27 -33.17 -21.18 51.68
C GLU A 27 -32.23 -20.99 50.47
N ARG A 28 -32.83 -20.91 49.28
CA ARG A 28 -32.08 -20.77 48.03
C ARG A 28 -31.73 -19.30 47.84
N THR A 29 -30.54 -18.91 48.29
CA THR A 29 -29.97 -17.59 48.04
C THR A 29 -29.86 -17.35 46.54
N ILE A 30 -30.70 -16.46 45.99
CA ILE A 30 -30.58 -16.01 44.60
C ILE A 30 -29.41 -15.02 44.54
N HIS A 31 -28.25 -15.48 44.08
CA HIS A 31 -27.14 -14.59 43.77
C HIS A 31 -27.46 -13.80 42.49
N PRO A 32 -27.40 -12.46 42.49
CA PRO A 32 -27.57 -11.69 41.28
C PRO A 32 -26.44 -12.03 40.31
N VAL A 33 -26.77 -12.57 39.14
CA VAL A 33 -25.82 -12.72 38.04
C VAL A 33 -25.42 -11.32 37.60
N LYS A 34 -24.24 -10.85 38.03
CA LYS A 34 -23.62 -9.64 37.47
C LYS A 34 -23.34 -9.90 35.99
N THR A 35 -24.16 -9.33 35.12
CA THR A 35 -23.99 -9.39 33.67
C THR A 35 -22.63 -8.80 33.30
N ARG A 36 -21.69 -9.64 32.82
CA ARG A 36 -20.36 -9.23 32.33
C ARG A 36 -20.42 -8.48 30.97
N VAL A 37 -21.52 -7.78 30.67
CA VAL A 37 -21.76 -7.17 29.37
C VAL A 37 -20.97 -5.86 29.20
N ALA A 38 -20.84 -5.07 30.26
CA ALA A 38 -20.10 -3.80 30.24
C ALA A 38 -18.59 -3.91 29.90
N PRO A 39 -17.79 -4.84 30.48
CA PRO A 39 -16.38 -4.95 30.14
C PRO A 39 -16.13 -5.47 28.72
N VAL A 40 -17.00 -6.35 28.20
CA VAL A 40 -16.89 -6.86 26.84
C VAL A 40 -17.15 -5.75 25.82
N LEU A 41 -18.19 -4.93 26.04
CA LEU A 41 -18.49 -3.81 25.15
C LEU A 41 -17.38 -2.75 25.16
N GLY A 42 -16.78 -2.49 26.33
CA GLY A 42 -15.63 -1.57 26.46
C GLY A 42 -14.39 -2.08 25.72
N VAL A 43 -14.05 -3.37 25.85
CA VAL A 43 -12.93 -3.98 25.11
C VAL A 43 -13.19 -3.95 23.60
N LEU A 44 -14.39 -4.28 23.15
CA LEU A 44 -14.76 -4.22 21.74
C LEU A 44 -14.69 -2.80 21.17
N LEU A 45 -15.11 -1.79 21.93
CA LEU A 45 -15.00 -0.39 21.54
C LEU A 45 -13.54 0.04 21.39
N VAL A 46 -12.68 -0.32 22.36
CA VAL A 46 -11.23 -0.02 22.29
C VAL A 46 -10.60 -0.71 21.09
N LEU A 47 -10.90 -1.99 20.84
CA LEU A 47 -10.40 -2.72 19.67
C LEU A 47 -10.90 -2.10 18.36
N ALA A 48 -12.17 -1.66 18.31
CA ALA A 48 -12.71 -0.97 17.14
C ALA A 48 -11.99 0.36 16.88
N LEU A 49 -11.76 1.18 17.91
CA LEU A 49 -11.05 2.45 17.78
C LEU A 49 -9.58 2.25 17.37
N LEU A 50 -8.89 1.26 17.94
CA LEU A 50 -7.52 0.91 17.55
C LEU A 50 -7.47 0.39 16.10
N GLY A 51 -8.41 -0.46 15.71
CA GLY A 51 -8.53 -0.95 14.34
C GLY A 51 -8.80 0.17 13.34
N SER A 52 -9.75 1.07 13.63
CA SER A 52 -10.04 2.23 12.80
C SER A 52 -8.84 3.19 12.69
N GLY A 53 -8.13 3.43 13.80
CA GLY A 53 -6.92 4.26 13.80
C GLY A 53 -5.80 3.67 12.93
N LEU A 54 -5.58 2.34 13.01
CA LEU A 54 -4.59 1.65 12.19
C LEU A 54 -4.94 1.69 10.70
N VAL A 55 -6.21 1.46 10.35
CA VAL A 55 -6.68 1.53 8.95
C VAL A 55 -6.53 2.94 8.39
N TRP A 56 -6.91 3.96 9.16
CA TRP A 56 -6.74 5.34 8.75
C TRP A 56 -5.26 5.70 8.57
N PHE A 57 -4.39 5.28 9.49
CA PHE A 57 -2.95 5.52 9.38
C PHE A 57 -2.35 4.81 8.15
N ALA A 58 -2.69 3.54 7.91
CA ALA A 58 -2.25 2.80 6.74
C ALA A 58 -2.69 3.49 5.43
N ALA A 59 -3.96 3.89 5.35
CA ALA A 59 -4.50 4.63 4.21
C ALA A 59 -3.80 5.99 4.01
N SER A 60 -3.49 6.72 5.09
CA SER A 60 -2.76 8.00 5.02
C SER A 60 -1.33 7.85 4.48
N ARG A 61 -0.77 6.63 4.54
CA ARG A 61 0.52 6.26 3.96
C ARG A 61 0.41 5.62 2.57
N GLY A 62 -0.80 5.56 2.01
CA GLY A 62 -1.07 4.90 0.73
C GLY A 62 -0.87 3.37 0.78
N ILE A 63 -0.93 2.75 1.97
CA ILE A 63 -0.86 1.30 2.15
C ILE A 63 -2.25 0.72 1.93
N THR A 64 -2.36 -0.20 0.97
CA THR A 64 -3.59 -0.92 0.63
C THR A 64 -3.60 -2.33 1.23
N THR A 65 -4.76 -2.97 1.22
CA THR A 65 -4.88 -4.39 1.58
C THR A 65 -4.03 -5.29 0.69
N GLY A 66 -3.87 -4.95 -0.59
CA GLY A 66 -2.98 -5.64 -1.52
C GLY A 66 -1.52 -5.60 -1.06
N ASP A 67 -1.05 -4.45 -0.56
CA ASP A 67 0.32 -4.32 -0.04
C ASP A 67 0.56 -5.14 1.21
N VAL A 68 -0.45 -5.21 2.10
CA VAL A 68 -0.37 -6.05 3.30
C VAL A 68 -0.25 -7.52 2.92
N TRP A 69 -1.06 -7.98 1.95
CA TRP A 69 -0.97 -9.35 1.48
C TRP A 69 0.37 -9.66 0.83
N GLU A 70 0.88 -8.74 0.00
CA GLU A 70 2.17 -8.87 -0.65
C GLU A 70 3.35 -8.83 0.33
N MET A 71 3.22 -8.12 1.45
CA MET A 71 4.22 -8.19 2.53
C MET A 71 4.22 -9.55 3.24
N LEU A 72 3.07 -10.23 3.30
CA LEU A 72 2.93 -11.54 3.92
C LEU A 72 3.30 -12.69 2.96
N ASP A 73 3.03 -12.52 1.67
CA ASP A 73 3.32 -13.48 0.60
C ASP A 73 3.72 -12.73 -0.68
N PRO A 74 5.01 -12.35 -0.81
CA PRO A 74 5.47 -11.56 -1.93
C PRO A 74 5.42 -12.41 -3.22
N PRO A 75 4.84 -11.88 -4.32
CA PRO A 75 4.88 -12.57 -5.58
C PRO A 75 6.35 -12.73 -6.04
N PRO A 76 6.66 -13.75 -6.85
CA PRO A 76 7.97 -13.86 -7.45
C PRO A 76 8.28 -12.60 -8.27
N PRO A 77 9.55 -12.15 -8.33
CA PRO A 77 9.94 -10.99 -9.13
C PRO A 77 9.50 -11.16 -10.58
N GLU A 78 8.86 -10.12 -11.13
CA GLU A 78 8.49 -10.11 -12.54
C GLU A 78 9.74 -10.09 -13.43
N GLN A 79 9.73 -10.91 -14.48
CA GLN A 79 10.84 -10.97 -15.42
C GLN A 79 10.65 -9.91 -16.50
N CYS A 80 11.76 -9.47 -17.08
CA CYS A 80 11.80 -8.62 -18.27
C CYS A 80 11.37 -9.50 -19.47
N SER A 81 10.08 -9.49 -19.79
CA SER A 81 9.46 -10.47 -20.71
C SER A 81 8.60 -9.85 -21.79
N GLU A 82 8.13 -8.63 -21.59
CA GLU A 82 7.35 -7.90 -22.59
C GLU A 82 8.28 -7.06 -23.45
N ASP A 83 7.92 -6.84 -24.71
CA ASP A 83 8.65 -5.93 -25.58
C ASP A 83 8.56 -4.50 -25.04
N ASP A 84 9.69 -3.80 -24.98
CA ASP A 84 9.71 -2.38 -24.63
C ASP A 84 9.23 -1.55 -25.84
N PRO A 85 8.10 -0.81 -25.76
CA PRO A 85 7.62 0.02 -26.87
C PRO A 85 8.52 1.22 -27.18
N THR A 86 9.49 1.52 -26.31
CA THR A 86 10.36 2.70 -26.42
C THR A 86 11.76 2.38 -26.95
N THR A 87 12.21 1.11 -26.86
CA THR A 87 13.54 0.68 -27.30
C THR A 87 13.52 -0.73 -27.91
N SER A 88 14.67 -1.39 -28.08
CA SER A 88 14.75 -2.80 -28.48
C SER A 88 14.89 -3.75 -27.28
N GLY A 89 14.66 -3.26 -26.07
CA GLY A 89 14.79 -4.00 -24.82
C GLY A 89 13.51 -4.72 -24.41
N CYS A 90 13.38 -4.97 -23.11
CA CYS A 90 12.19 -5.56 -22.53
C CYS A 90 11.72 -4.80 -21.29
N LEU A 91 10.45 -5.03 -20.93
CA LEU A 91 9.84 -4.55 -19.71
C LEU A 91 9.26 -5.72 -18.90
N THR A 92 9.17 -5.50 -17.59
CA THR A 92 8.27 -6.28 -16.76
C THR A 92 6.82 -5.94 -17.12
N PRO A 93 5.86 -6.87 -16.98
CA PRO A 93 4.46 -6.58 -17.22
C PRO A 93 3.94 -5.37 -16.43
N THR A 94 4.45 -5.15 -15.20
CA THR A 94 4.11 -3.97 -14.40
C THR A 94 4.68 -2.68 -14.99
N ALA A 95 5.93 -2.67 -15.45
CA ALA A 95 6.50 -1.48 -16.08
C ALA A 95 5.80 -1.14 -17.41
N LEU A 96 5.43 -2.15 -18.22
CA LEU A 96 4.65 -1.91 -19.44
C LEU A 96 3.28 -1.30 -19.12
N ARG A 97 2.55 -1.82 -18.13
CA ARG A 97 1.27 -1.22 -17.71
C ARG A 97 1.43 0.22 -17.21
N LEU A 98 2.51 0.51 -16.48
CA LEU A 98 2.82 1.87 -16.03
C LEU A 98 3.07 2.79 -17.23
N HIS A 99 3.89 2.35 -18.18
CA HIS A 99 4.16 3.07 -19.41
C HIS A 99 2.86 3.41 -20.15
N ASP A 100 2.05 2.39 -20.44
CA ASP A 100 0.81 2.53 -21.21
C ASP A 100 -0.20 3.44 -20.51
N ALA A 101 -0.32 3.33 -19.19
CA ALA A 101 -1.20 4.22 -18.41
C ALA A 101 -0.70 5.67 -18.44
N THR A 102 0.61 5.89 -18.42
CA THR A 102 1.21 7.23 -18.49
C THR A 102 0.99 7.84 -19.88
N VAL A 103 1.24 7.09 -20.95
CA VAL A 103 0.97 7.51 -22.34
C VAL A 103 -0.52 7.76 -22.55
N GLN A 104 -1.41 6.91 -22.03
CA GLN A 104 -2.85 7.13 -22.08
C GLN A 104 -3.26 8.43 -21.37
N ARG A 105 -2.57 8.78 -20.27
CA ARG A 105 -2.89 9.98 -19.48
C ARG A 105 -2.38 11.27 -20.10
N PHE A 106 -1.17 11.26 -20.66
CA PHE A 106 -0.45 12.46 -21.12
C PHE A 106 -0.37 12.60 -22.64
N GLY A 107 -0.80 11.58 -23.38
CA GLY A 107 -0.73 11.52 -24.84
C GLY A 107 0.50 10.75 -25.33
N GLU A 108 0.47 10.42 -26.62
CA GLU A 108 1.61 9.83 -27.32
C GLU A 108 2.81 10.78 -27.30
N PRO A 109 4.04 10.28 -27.08
CA PRO A 109 5.23 11.13 -27.06
C PRO A 109 5.44 11.87 -28.39
N GLY A 110 5.80 13.15 -28.32
CA GLY A 110 6.04 13.96 -29.51
C GLY A 110 6.53 15.38 -29.20
N PRO A 111 7.07 16.09 -30.20
CA PRO A 111 7.75 17.38 -29.98
C PRO A 111 6.87 18.45 -29.31
N ASP A 112 5.56 18.40 -29.53
CA ASP A 112 4.58 19.34 -28.98
C ASP A 112 3.70 18.72 -27.86
N ALA A 113 4.03 17.51 -27.41
CA ALA A 113 3.31 16.81 -26.35
C ALA A 113 3.91 17.12 -24.96
N PRO A 114 3.13 16.97 -23.87
CA PRO A 114 3.63 17.12 -22.50
C PRO A 114 4.83 16.23 -22.18
N VAL A 115 4.95 15.11 -22.89
CA VAL A 115 6.12 14.23 -22.87
C VAL A 115 6.64 14.14 -24.30
N ARG A 116 7.87 14.58 -24.53
CA ARG A 116 8.51 14.60 -25.86
C ARG A 116 9.07 13.25 -26.27
N ALA A 117 9.61 12.53 -25.29
CA ALA A 117 10.20 11.21 -25.49
C ALA A 117 10.05 10.38 -24.22
N VAL A 118 10.10 9.06 -24.40
CA VAL A 118 10.14 8.10 -23.29
C VAL A 118 11.25 7.10 -23.59
N THR A 119 12.03 6.76 -22.58
CA THR A 119 12.99 5.65 -22.63
C THR A 119 12.78 4.76 -21.42
N CYS A 120 12.44 3.49 -21.63
CA CYS A 120 12.22 2.55 -20.54
C CYS A 120 13.38 1.60 -20.32
N TRP A 121 13.66 0.68 -21.24
CA TRP A 121 14.80 -0.22 -21.10
C TRP A 121 16.10 0.43 -21.58
N SER A 122 17.19 0.16 -20.87
CA SER A 122 18.55 0.45 -21.33
C SER A 122 19.57 -0.36 -20.53
N GLU A 123 20.69 -0.71 -21.15
CA GLU A 123 21.68 -1.65 -20.58
C GLU A 123 22.36 -1.15 -19.30
N HIS A 124 22.62 0.17 -19.19
CA HIS A 124 23.24 0.83 -18.02
C HIS A 124 24.41 0.03 -17.38
N ALA A 125 25.31 -0.55 -18.20
CA ALA A 125 26.36 -1.45 -17.73
C ALA A 125 27.28 -0.85 -16.64
N TRP A 126 27.40 0.48 -16.58
CA TRP A 126 28.17 1.22 -15.57
C TRP A 126 27.44 1.41 -14.24
N ASN A 127 26.12 1.20 -14.19
CA ASN A 127 25.29 1.32 -13.01
C ASN A 127 24.45 0.05 -12.80
N PRO A 128 25.02 -1.00 -12.19
CA PRO A 128 24.30 -2.26 -11.94
C PRO A 128 23.13 -2.13 -10.94
N SER A 129 23.00 -0.99 -10.26
CA SER A 129 21.89 -0.71 -9.36
C SER A 129 20.67 -0.10 -10.05
N SER A 130 20.82 0.28 -11.32
CA SER A 130 19.76 0.82 -12.18
C SER A 130 18.62 -0.19 -12.34
N ASP A 131 17.38 0.30 -12.35
CA ASP A 131 16.18 -0.49 -12.60
C ASP A 131 15.85 -0.61 -14.11
N HIS A 132 16.51 0.18 -14.98
CA HIS A 132 16.34 0.12 -16.45
C HIS A 132 16.74 -1.23 -17.07
N PRO A 133 17.90 -1.85 -16.76
CA PRO A 133 18.31 -3.10 -17.40
C PRO A 133 17.39 -4.28 -17.07
N GLY A 134 16.72 -4.20 -15.92
CA GLY A 134 15.73 -5.18 -15.48
C GLY A 134 14.33 -4.94 -16.06
N GLY A 135 14.13 -3.92 -16.89
CA GLY A 135 12.83 -3.58 -17.47
C GLY A 135 11.83 -3.05 -16.42
N ARG A 136 12.32 -2.32 -15.42
CA ARG A 136 11.52 -1.87 -14.26
C ARG A 136 11.46 -0.36 -14.10
N ALA A 137 11.98 0.39 -15.07
CA ALA A 137 11.99 1.84 -15.03
C ALA A 137 11.61 2.46 -16.38
N CYS A 138 11.12 3.70 -16.31
CA CYS A 138 10.92 4.56 -17.46
C CYS A 138 11.30 5.99 -17.12
N ASP A 139 11.91 6.67 -18.10
CA ASP A 139 12.21 8.09 -18.09
C ASP A 139 11.28 8.81 -19.07
N PHE A 140 10.44 9.72 -18.56
CA PHE A 140 9.54 10.55 -19.35
C PHE A 140 10.13 11.95 -19.48
N PHE A 141 10.43 12.38 -20.71
CA PHE A 141 11.13 13.62 -21.00
C PHE A 141 10.14 14.73 -21.37
N PRO A 142 9.78 15.67 -20.48
CA PRO A 142 9.00 16.85 -20.86
C PRO A 142 9.84 17.89 -21.62
N ALA A 143 11.17 17.86 -21.48
CA ALA A 143 12.11 18.70 -22.20
C ALA A 143 13.08 17.87 -23.06
N ALA A 144 13.99 18.53 -23.79
CA ALA A 144 15.05 17.82 -24.50
C ALA A 144 16.11 17.30 -23.52
N TYR A 145 16.82 16.25 -23.93
CA TYR A 145 17.89 15.65 -23.15
C TYR A 145 19.00 16.68 -22.85
N GLY A 146 19.38 16.79 -21.58
CA GLY A 146 20.42 17.70 -21.09
C GLY A 146 19.93 19.13 -20.80
N ASP A 147 18.64 19.44 -20.99
CA ASP A 147 18.11 20.77 -20.72
C ASP A 147 17.52 20.89 -19.31
N PHE A 148 17.73 22.03 -18.66
CA PHE A 148 16.95 22.39 -17.48
C PHE A 148 15.60 22.96 -17.93
N PRO A 149 14.48 22.25 -17.72
CA PRO A 149 13.18 22.70 -18.19
C PRO A 149 12.72 23.96 -17.45
N ALA A 150 11.96 24.79 -18.15
CA ALA A 150 11.31 25.96 -17.61
C ALA A 150 9.93 26.14 -18.24
N GLY A 151 9.08 26.97 -17.65
CA GLY A 151 7.73 27.22 -18.16
C GLY A 151 6.91 25.93 -18.29
N GLN A 152 6.32 25.72 -19.47
CA GLN A 152 5.41 24.60 -19.72
C GLN A 152 6.08 23.22 -19.53
N ASP A 153 7.31 23.03 -20.03
CA ASP A 153 8.02 21.75 -19.89
C ASP A 153 8.23 21.39 -18.39
N LEU A 154 8.53 22.40 -17.55
CA LEU A 154 8.67 22.18 -16.11
C LEU A 154 7.33 21.80 -15.47
N ASP A 155 6.25 22.47 -15.85
CA ASP A 155 4.92 22.18 -15.32
C ASP A 155 4.37 20.84 -15.79
N ASP A 156 4.67 20.42 -17.03
CA ASP A 156 4.33 19.10 -17.54
C ASP A 156 5.08 18.00 -16.79
N GLY A 157 6.37 18.18 -16.53
CA GLY A 157 7.14 17.26 -15.70
C GLY A 157 6.58 17.14 -14.26
N TRP A 158 6.17 18.26 -13.66
CA TRP A 158 5.48 18.21 -12.36
C TRP A 158 4.12 17.51 -12.42
N ALA A 159 3.38 17.67 -13.52
CA ALA A 159 2.11 16.97 -13.72
C ALA A 159 2.33 15.45 -13.81
N VAL A 160 3.33 15.00 -14.58
CA VAL A 160 3.70 13.58 -14.71
C VAL A 160 4.17 13.01 -13.36
N ALA A 161 5.13 13.67 -12.69
CA ALA A 161 5.68 13.19 -11.43
C ALA A 161 4.62 13.07 -10.32
N ASN A 162 3.72 14.06 -10.21
CA ASN A 162 2.65 14.01 -9.22
C ASN A 162 1.58 12.98 -9.57
N TRP A 163 1.22 12.83 -10.85
CA TRP A 163 0.26 11.79 -11.25
C TRP A 163 0.79 10.38 -10.97
N LEU A 164 2.07 10.11 -11.27
CA LEU A 164 2.70 8.83 -10.93
C LEU A 164 2.71 8.56 -9.42
N ARG A 165 2.97 9.60 -8.62
CA ARG A 165 2.91 9.55 -7.16
C ARG A 165 1.49 9.26 -6.65
N ASP A 166 0.50 9.98 -7.16
CA ASP A 166 -0.90 9.85 -6.73
C ASP A 166 -1.49 8.46 -7.09
N ASN A 167 -1.01 7.87 -8.19
CA ASN A 167 -1.42 6.55 -8.68
C ASN A 167 -0.43 5.44 -8.30
N ALA A 168 0.52 5.73 -7.39
CA ALA A 168 1.65 4.84 -7.11
C ALA A 168 1.23 3.45 -6.62
N SER A 169 0.10 3.35 -5.91
CA SER A 169 -0.43 2.06 -5.46
C SER A 169 -0.92 1.19 -6.62
N GLU A 170 -1.65 1.79 -7.56
CA GLU A 170 -2.25 1.08 -8.69
C GLU A 170 -1.19 0.70 -9.72
N LEU A 171 -0.30 1.64 -10.03
CA LEU A 171 0.81 1.47 -10.97
C LEU A 171 2.01 0.75 -10.36
N ARG A 172 1.93 0.43 -9.06
CA ARG A 172 2.95 -0.28 -8.28
C ARG A 172 4.33 0.40 -8.34
N VAL A 173 4.30 1.73 -8.35
CA VAL A 173 5.47 2.61 -8.28
C VAL A 173 6.18 2.40 -6.95
N ARG A 174 7.50 2.25 -7.05
CA ARG A 174 8.42 2.17 -5.92
C ARG A 174 8.96 3.56 -5.57
N TYR A 175 9.44 4.29 -6.57
CA TYR A 175 9.92 5.66 -6.41
C TYR A 175 9.82 6.45 -7.71
N VAL A 176 9.81 7.77 -7.58
CA VAL A 176 9.85 8.75 -8.67
C VAL A 176 10.99 9.74 -8.38
N ILE A 177 11.74 10.13 -9.40
CA ILE A 177 12.79 11.16 -9.34
C ILE A 177 12.42 12.29 -10.30
N TRP A 178 12.42 13.52 -9.80
CA TRP A 178 12.19 14.72 -10.61
C TRP A 178 12.82 15.94 -9.94
N GLN A 179 13.41 16.84 -10.73
CA GLN A 179 13.97 18.12 -10.28
C GLN A 179 14.96 17.97 -9.10
N GLY A 180 15.89 17.01 -9.19
CA GLY A 180 16.88 16.76 -8.13
C GLY A 180 16.28 16.22 -6.83
N ARG A 181 15.04 15.72 -6.86
CA ARG A 181 14.33 15.14 -5.72
C ARG A 181 13.94 13.70 -6.01
N ILE A 182 13.90 12.88 -4.96
CA ILE A 182 13.43 11.50 -5.02
C ILE A 182 12.33 11.27 -3.98
N TRP A 183 11.18 10.80 -4.44
CA TRP A 183 10.06 10.39 -3.59
C TRP A 183 9.90 8.87 -3.64
N TYR A 184 9.76 8.24 -2.47
CA TYR A 184 9.47 6.81 -2.37
C TYR A 184 8.03 6.60 -1.93
N ARG A 185 7.38 5.57 -2.46
CA ARG A 185 6.05 5.19 -1.99
C ARG A 185 6.08 4.84 -0.50
N GLY A 186 5.11 5.36 0.25
CA GLY A 186 5.02 5.20 1.70
C GLY A 186 5.90 6.16 2.50
N THR A 187 6.70 7.00 1.82
CA THR A 187 7.42 8.13 2.42
C THR A 187 6.67 9.44 2.17
N GLY A 188 6.80 10.38 3.10
CA GLY A 188 6.25 11.73 2.96
C GLY A 188 7.27 12.70 2.37
N ASP A 189 6.82 13.92 2.14
CA ASP A 189 7.65 15.07 1.77
C ASP A 189 8.49 15.56 2.96
N SER A 190 9.62 16.21 2.69
CA SER A 190 10.47 16.80 3.73
C SER A 190 9.93 18.10 4.32
N GLY A 191 8.80 18.60 3.80
CA GLY A 191 8.21 19.90 4.10
C GLY A 191 7.15 20.27 3.07
N GLU A 192 6.79 21.56 3.00
CA GLU A 192 5.82 22.10 2.03
C GLU A 192 6.52 22.60 0.77
N GLY A 193 5.84 22.54 -0.38
CA GLY A 193 6.37 23.08 -1.64
C GLY A 193 7.23 22.07 -2.44
N ARG A 194 7.52 22.45 -3.69
CA ARG A 194 8.24 21.62 -4.68
C ARG A 194 9.67 21.30 -4.24
N GLU A 195 10.33 22.22 -3.55
CA GLU A 195 11.68 22.09 -3.01
C GLU A 195 11.79 21.00 -1.92
N ASN A 196 10.66 20.68 -1.29
CA ASN A 196 10.52 19.68 -0.24
C ASN A 196 9.80 18.41 -0.71
N TRP A 197 9.50 18.29 -2.01
CA TRP A 197 8.92 17.08 -2.57
C TRP A 197 9.89 15.91 -2.39
N GLY A 198 9.46 14.86 -1.69
CA GLY A 198 10.33 13.75 -1.30
C GLY A 198 11.57 14.21 -0.51
N ARG A 199 12.75 13.68 -0.87
CA ARG A 199 14.04 14.08 -0.29
C ARG A 199 15.05 14.45 -1.38
N PRO A 200 16.18 15.10 -1.05
CA PRO A 200 17.25 15.31 -2.00
C PRO A 200 17.74 14.02 -2.68
N TYR A 201 17.77 14.05 -4.01
CA TYR A 201 18.45 13.02 -4.80
C TYR A 201 19.95 13.34 -4.85
N ASN A 202 20.77 12.32 -4.67
CA ASN A 202 22.22 12.45 -4.55
C ASN A 202 22.98 11.74 -5.68
N GLY A 203 22.32 11.47 -6.81
CA GLY A 203 22.94 10.81 -7.96
C GLY A 203 23.14 9.29 -7.79
N GLY A 204 22.66 8.69 -6.71
CA GLY A 204 22.86 7.26 -6.44
C GLY A 204 24.35 6.85 -6.30
N GLY A 205 25.25 7.83 -6.13
CA GLY A 205 26.70 7.61 -6.10
C GLY A 205 27.37 7.38 -7.47
N VAL A 206 26.61 7.46 -8.57
CA VAL A 206 27.11 7.21 -9.94
C VAL A 206 26.93 8.43 -10.84
N TYR A 207 25.85 9.18 -10.68
CA TYR A 207 25.51 10.35 -11.48
C TYR A 207 25.86 11.65 -10.76
N ASP A 208 26.14 12.70 -11.52
CA ASP A 208 26.25 14.06 -11.00
C ASP A 208 24.85 14.63 -10.73
N PRO A 209 24.44 14.86 -9.46
CA PRO A 209 23.11 15.37 -9.15
C PRO A 209 22.91 16.86 -9.51
N GLU A 210 23.96 17.56 -9.92
CA GLU A 210 23.88 18.97 -10.36
C GLU A 210 23.68 19.11 -11.87
N ASP A 211 23.94 18.05 -12.65
CA ASP A 211 23.69 18.01 -14.09
C ASP A 211 22.19 17.82 -14.41
N ALA A 212 21.75 18.29 -15.58
CA ALA A 212 20.35 18.18 -16.01
C ALA A 212 19.89 16.72 -16.06
N THR A 213 20.64 15.85 -16.73
CA THR A 213 20.31 14.43 -16.81
C THR A 213 20.68 13.70 -15.53
N GLY A 214 21.89 13.92 -15.01
CA GLY A 214 22.34 13.23 -13.79
C GLY A 214 21.45 13.51 -12.58
N GLY A 215 20.91 14.72 -12.46
CA GLY A 215 19.98 15.17 -11.42
C GLY A 215 18.50 14.96 -11.75
N HIS A 216 18.16 14.41 -12.92
CA HIS A 216 16.77 14.18 -13.35
C HIS A 216 15.94 15.48 -13.40
N TYR A 217 16.54 16.53 -13.94
CA TYR A 217 15.84 17.78 -14.23
C TYR A 217 15.19 17.76 -15.61
N ASP A 218 15.77 17.04 -16.59
CA ASP A 218 15.27 16.95 -17.97
C ASP A 218 14.25 15.81 -18.18
N HIS A 219 14.18 14.84 -17.27
CA HIS A 219 13.20 13.74 -17.30
C HIS A 219 12.66 13.36 -15.93
N VAL A 220 11.41 12.89 -15.91
CA VAL A 220 10.80 12.22 -14.76
C VAL A 220 11.15 10.74 -14.84
N HIS A 221 11.99 10.27 -13.92
CA HIS A 221 12.27 8.85 -13.78
C HIS A 221 11.28 8.21 -12.81
N VAL A 222 10.80 7.02 -13.16
CA VAL A 222 9.97 6.20 -12.28
C VAL A 222 10.41 4.76 -12.33
N SER A 223 10.47 4.15 -11.15
CA SER A 223 10.74 2.73 -11.00
C SER A 223 9.56 2.03 -10.36
N VAL A 224 9.22 0.85 -10.88
CA VAL A 224 8.26 -0.06 -10.27
C VAL A 224 8.95 -0.95 -9.24
N ARG A 225 8.18 -1.66 -8.44
CA ARG A 225 8.74 -2.62 -7.48
C ARG A 225 9.50 -3.77 -8.14
N ARG A 226 10.31 -4.43 -7.32
CA ARG A 226 11.09 -5.62 -7.70
C ARG A 226 10.31 -6.89 -7.42
#